data_AF-A0A940V241-F1
#
_entry.id   AF-A0A940V241-F1
#
_cell.length_a   1.000
_cell.length_b   1.000
_cell.length_c   1.000
_cell.angle_alpha   90.00
_cell.angle_beta   90.00
_cell.angle_gamma   90.00
#
_symmetry.space_group_name_H-M   'P 1'
#
loop_
_entity.id
_entity.type
_entity.pdbx_description
1 polymer ?
#
loop_
_entity_poly.entity_id
_entity_poly.type
_entity_poly.pdbx_seq_one_letter_code
_entity_poly.pdbx_strand_id
1 'polypeptide(L)'
;ILMPNVKIGDNVVIENAIIAENTVIGDNSYIGFCPENSMNSDSEVRDKNITVIGENLVLPAGYRLEKGSMIDVDNYQSFQTAI
;
A
#
# COMPACT_ATOMS: atom_id res chain seq x y z
N ILE A 1 -4.53 -4.39 8.79
CA ILE A 1 -5.98 -4.69 8.85
C ILE A 1 -6.47 -4.91 7.43
N LEU A 2 -7.25 -5.97 7.21
CA LEU A 2 -7.89 -6.28 5.93
C LEU A 2 -9.40 -6.21 6.15
N MET A 3 -10.09 -5.36 5.40
CA MET A 3 -11.56 -5.30 5.41
C MET A 3 -12.17 -6.45 4.58
N PRO A 4 -13.49 -6.68 4.69
CA PRO A 4 -14.16 -7.75 3.95
C PRO A 4 -13.99 -7.63 2.43
N ASN A 5 -14.08 -8.77 1.72
CA ASN A 5 -13.99 -8.86 0.26
C ASN A 5 -12.68 -8.37 -0.37
N VAL A 6 -11.63 -8.17 0.42
CA VAL A 6 -10.29 -7.89 -0.11
C VAL A 6 -9.73 -9.14 -0.80
N LYS A 7 -9.22 -8.97 -2.02
CA LYS A 7 -8.53 -10.01 -2.79
C LYS A 7 -7.05 -9.68 -2.86
N ILE A 8 -6.22 -10.66 -2.52
CA ILE A 8 -4.76 -10.51 -2.53
C ILE A 8 -4.21 -11.52 -3.53
N GLY A 9 -3.40 -11.04 -4.46
CA GLY A 9 -2.69 -11.85 -5.44
C GLY A 9 -1.53 -12.64 -4.83
N ASP A 10 -0.80 -13.34 -5.68
CA ASP A 10 0.32 -14.18 -5.26
C ASP A 10 1.56 -13.34 -4.91
N ASN A 11 2.35 -13.80 -3.94
CA ASN A 11 3.60 -13.15 -3.50
C ASN A 11 3.45 -11.68 -3.07
N VAL A 12 2.32 -11.32 -2.46
CA VAL A 12 2.10 -9.98 -1.92
C VAL A 12 2.65 -9.86 -0.51
N VAL A 13 3.39 -8.77 -0.24
CA VAL A 13 3.89 -8.42 1.09
C VAL A 13 3.14 -7.19 1.61
N ILE A 14 2.60 -7.28 2.83
CA ILE A 14 1.82 -6.20 3.45
C ILE A 14 2.38 -5.96 4.85
N GLU A 15 2.85 -4.73 5.08
CA GLU A 15 3.41 -4.28 6.34
C GLU A 15 2.63 -3.06 6.84
N ASN A 16 2.17 -3.10 8.09
CA ASN A 16 1.50 -1.99 8.78
C ASN A 16 0.46 -1.21 7.93
N ALA A 17 -0.41 -1.92 7.20
CA ALA A 17 -1.39 -1.31 6.30
C ALA A 17 -2.84 -1.63 6.67
N ILE A 18 -3.75 -0.74 6.32
CA ILE A 18 -5.21 -0.90 6.34
C ILE A 18 -5.68 -0.93 4.89
N ILE A 19 -6.31 -2.04 4.48
CA ILE A 19 -6.89 -2.20 3.15
C ILE A 19 -8.40 -2.27 3.31
N ALA A 20 -9.10 -1.31 2.71
CA ALA A 20 -10.54 -1.19 2.76
C ALA A 20 -11.25 -2.19 1.84
N GLU A 21 -12.58 -2.27 1.98
CA GLU A 21 -13.37 -3.35 1.40
C GLU A 21 -13.39 -3.38 -0.13
N ASN A 22 -13.67 -4.56 -0.67
CA ASN A 22 -13.75 -4.82 -2.12
C ASN A 22 -12.49 -4.41 -2.92
N THR A 23 -11.34 -4.33 -2.26
CA THR A 23 -10.06 -3.98 -2.89
C THR A 23 -9.36 -5.22 -3.45
N VAL A 24 -8.72 -5.08 -4.61
CA VAL A 24 -7.91 -6.12 -5.25
C VAL A 24 -6.46 -5.68 -5.31
N ILE A 25 -5.56 -6.49 -4.77
CA ILE A 25 -4.10 -6.29 -4.83
C ILE A 25 -3.53 -7.29 -5.83
N GLY A 26 -2.87 -6.80 -6.87
CA GLY A 26 -2.22 -7.64 -7.88
C GLY A 26 -0.97 -8.37 -7.34
N ASP A 27 -0.53 -9.39 -8.08
CA ASP A 27 0.59 -10.26 -7.69
C ASP A 27 1.90 -9.49 -7.52
N ASN A 28 2.82 -10.00 -6.69
CA ASN A 28 4.16 -9.44 -6.42
C ASN A 28 4.14 -7.99 -5.93
N SER A 29 3.04 -7.56 -5.30
CA SER A 29 2.89 -6.21 -4.75
C SER A 29 3.49 -6.08 -3.35
N TYR A 30 3.95 -4.89 -3.01
CA TYR A 30 4.53 -4.55 -1.70
C TYR A 30 3.80 -3.34 -1.12
N ILE A 31 3.05 -3.54 -0.04
CA ILE A 31 2.26 -2.50 0.60
C ILE A 31 2.84 -2.15 1.96
N GLY A 32 3.11 -0.87 2.20
CA GLY A 32 3.69 -0.39 3.45
C GLY A 32 5.19 -0.70 3.58
N PHE A 33 5.86 -0.90 2.44
CA PHE A 33 7.29 -1.19 2.42
C PHE A 33 8.11 0.02 2.89
N CYS A 34 9.19 -0.27 3.62
CA CYS A 34 10.22 0.71 3.96
C CYS A 34 11.53 0.32 3.28
N PRO A 35 12.07 1.12 2.34
CA PRO A 35 13.41 0.87 1.83
C PRO A 35 14.44 0.98 2.96
N GLU A 36 15.23 -0.08 3.18
CA GLU A 36 16.30 -0.12 4.19
C GLU A 36 17.33 1.02 4.05
N ASN A 37 17.44 1.62 2.86
CA ASN A 37 18.37 2.71 2.57
C ASN A 37 17.98 4.08 3.14
N SER A 38 16.88 4.20 3.88
CA SER A 38 16.56 5.44 4.59
C SER A 38 17.20 5.49 5.99
N MET A 39 18.54 5.41 6.05
CA MET A 39 19.33 5.39 7.29
C MET A 39 19.49 6.75 7.99
N ASN A 40 18.51 7.64 7.87
CA ASN A 40 18.54 8.93 8.56
C ASN A 40 17.47 8.95 9.65
N SER A 41 17.91 8.62 10.87
CA SER A 41 17.42 9.14 12.15
C SER A 41 15.93 9.47 12.23
N ASP A 42 15.10 8.43 12.46
CA ASP A 42 13.85 8.44 13.25
C ASP A 42 13.04 7.17 12.94
N SER A 43 13.64 5.99 13.13
CA SER A 43 12.99 4.69 12.85
C SER A 43 11.67 4.50 13.59
N GLU A 44 11.52 5.10 14.78
CA GLU A 44 10.28 4.99 15.58
C GLU A 44 9.08 5.74 14.99
N VAL A 45 9.28 6.90 14.34
CA VAL A 45 8.19 7.66 13.72
C VAL A 45 7.74 6.95 12.46
N ARG A 46 8.70 6.40 11.72
CA ARG A 46 8.45 5.72 10.46
C ARG A 46 7.69 4.41 10.66
N ASP A 47 7.95 3.64 11.73
CA ASP A 47 7.18 2.43 12.06
C ASP A 47 5.76 2.69 12.59
N LYS A 48 5.46 3.91 13.02
CA LYS A 48 4.10 4.29 13.43
C LYS A 48 3.20 4.69 12.26
N ASN A 49 3.78 4.87 11.07
CA ASN A 49 3.01 5.27 9.90
C ASN A 49 2.23 4.08 9.33
N ILE A 50 0.92 4.25 9.23
CA ILE A 50 0.00 3.26 8.68
C ILE A 50 -0.28 3.61 7.22
N THR A 51 -0.14 2.64 6.33
CA THR A 51 -0.56 2.80 4.93
C THR A 51 -2.05 2.51 4.81
N VAL A 52 -2.80 3.35 4.10
CA VAL A 52 -4.25 3.19 3.95
C VAL A 52 -4.61 3.07 2.47
N ILE A 53 -5.27 1.99 2.10
CA ILE A 53 -5.85 1.77 0.77
C ILE A 53 -7.36 1.86 0.91
N GLY A 54 -7.96 2.78 0.16
CA GLY A 54 -9.39 3.03 0.07
C GLY A 54 -10.16 1.87 -0.57
N GLU A 55 -11.48 1.95 -0.51
CA GLU A 55 -12.37 0.88 -0.94
C GLU A 55 -12.51 0.83 -2.47
N ASN A 56 -12.94 -0.32 -2.98
CA ASN A 56 -13.23 -0.52 -4.41
C ASN A 56 -12.04 -0.24 -5.35
N LEU A 57 -10.80 -0.41 -4.86
CA LEU A 57 -9.60 -0.21 -5.66
C LEU A 57 -9.08 -1.49 -6.31
N VAL A 58 -8.43 -1.36 -7.45
CA VAL A 58 -7.73 -2.45 -8.14
C VAL A 58 -6.29 -2.02 -8.41
N LEU A 59 -5.37 -2.55 -7.60
CA LEU A 59 -3.94 -2.33 -7.76
C LEU A 59 -3.35 -3.33 -8.76
N PRO A 60 -2.53 -2.87 -9.73
CA PRO A 60 -1.89 -3.75 -10.69
C PRO A 60 -0.85 -4.66 -10.02
N ALA A 61 -0.40 -5.68 -10.74
CA ALA A 61 0.72 -6.51 -10.30
C ALA A 61 2.01 -5.68 -10.18
N GLY A 62 2.82 -5.98 -9.16
CA GLY A 62 4.07 -5.28 -8.89
C GLY A 62 3.91 -3.90 -8.24
N TYR A 63 2.71 -3.55 -7.77
CA TYR A 63 2.46 -2.24 -7.17
C TYR A 63 3.21 -2.09 -5.85
N ARG A 64 3.82 -0.92 -5.62
CA ARG A 64 4.62 -0.63 -4.43
C ARG A 64 4.09 0.61 -3.73
N LEU A 65 3.69 0.47 -2.48
CA LEU A 65 3.30 1.57 -1.60
C LEU A 65 4.25 1.66 -0.42
N GLU A 66 4.69 2.88 -0.15
CA GLU A 66 5.51 3.17 1.02
C GLU A 66 4.66 3.26 2.29
N LYS A 67 5.31 3.09 3.44
CA LYS A 67 4.65 3.28 4.73
C LYS A 67 4.23 4.73 4.94
N GLY A 68 2.97 4.94 5.33
CA GLY A 68 2.37 6.26 5.55
C GLY A 68 1.71 6.88 4.32
N SER A 69 1.64 6.16 3.21
CA SER A 69 0.86 6.60 2.05
C SER A 69 -0.64 6.28 2.24
N MET A 70 -1.49 7.20 1.77
CA MET A 70 -2.93 6.97 1.65
C MET A 70 -3.32 7.06 0.18
N ILE A 71 -4.02 6.06 -0.30
CA ILE A 71 -4.52 5.95 -1.66
C ILE A 71 -6.02 5.70 -1.58
N ASP A 72 -6.77 6.39 -2.42
CA ASP A 72 -8.21 6.26 -2.56
C ASP A 72 -8.57 6.46 -4.04
N VAL A 73 -9.81 6.20 -4.44
CA VAL A 73 -10.30 6.36 -5.82
C VAL A 73 -9.99 7.75 -6.40
N ASP A 74 -10.05 8.79 -5.58
CA ASP A 74 -9.76 10.17 -5.97
C ASP A 74 -8.26 10.41 -6.20
N ASN A 75 -7.41 9.77 -5.40
CA ASN A 75 -5.95 9.94 -5.45
C ASN A 75 -5.26 8.95 -6.40
N TYR A 76 -5.95 7.88 -6.81
CA TYR A 76 -5.36 6.79 -7.59
C TYR A 76 -4.96 7.22 -9.02
N GLN A 77 -5.74 8.09 -9.66
CA GLN A 77 -5.45 8.64 -10.99
C GLN A 77 -4.14 9.45 -11.02
N SER A 78 -3.83 10.17 -9.93
CA SER A 78 -2.65 11.02 -9.85
C SER A 78 -1.34 10.22 -9.82
N PHE A 79 -1.35 8.98 -9.32
CA PHE A 79 -0.16 8.13 -9.27
C PHE A 79 0.17 7.43 -10.59
N GLN A 80 -0.76 7.37 -11.57
CA GLN A 80 -0.47 6.83 -12.90
C GLN A 80 0.16 7.85 -13.86
N THR A 81 0.18 9.14 -13.52
CA THR A 81 0.72 10.21 -14.38
C THR A 81 2.23 10.46 -14.16
N ALA A 82 2.86 9.78 -13.20
CA ALA A 82 4.29 9.91 -12.92
C ALA A 82 5.10 8.82 -13.64
N ILE A 83 5.07 8.81 -14.98
CA ILE A 83 6.01 8.06 -15.85
C ILE A 83 6.65 9.04 -16.83
#